data_AF-A0A535YW53-F1
#
_entry.id   AF-A0A535YW53-F1
#
_cell.length_a   1.000
_cell.length_b   1.000
_cell.length_c   1.000
_cell.angle_alpha   90.00
_cell.angle_beta   90.00
_cell.angle_gamma   90.00
#
_symmetry.space_group_name_H-M   'P 1'
#
loop_
_entity.id
_entity.type
_entity.pdbx_description
1 polymer ?
#
loop_
_entity_poly.entity_id
_entity_poly.type
_entity_poly.pdbx_seq_one_letter_code
_entity_poly.pdbx_strand_id
1 'polypeptide(L)'
;LITRFREQIGLPPKAVARVLRFERVVSILASDEPSRWVDVAYDGGYYDQAHFNRDFRAIAGVTPRQYAACIAPGGRGVLAA
;
A
#
# COMPACT_ATOMS: atom_id res chain seq x y z
N LEU A 1 -4.89 5.93 25.77
CA LEU A 1 -4.47 4.89 24.80
C LEU A 1 -3.49 5.44 23.76
N ILE A 2 -3.82 6.51 23.02
CA ILE A 2 -2.95 7.07 21.98
C ILE A 2 -1.57 7.50 22.50
N THR A 3 -1.51 8.22 23.64
CA THR A 3 -0.24 8.64 24.26
C THR A 3 0.65 7.45 24.60
N ARG A 4 0.10 6.46 25.33
CA ARG A 4 0.83 5.23 25.69
C ARG A 4 1.30 4.44 24.47
N PHE A 5 0.48 4.33 23.43
CA PHE A 5 0.88 3.66 22.19
C PHE A 5 2.06 4.38 21.54
N ARG A 6 2.01 5.72 21.46
CA ARG A 6 3.10 6.51 20.91
C ARG A 6 4.37 6.40 21.75
N GLU A 7 4.26 6.36 23.08
CA GLU A 7 5.41 6.17 23.97
C GLU A 7 6.09 4.81 23.76
N GLN A 8 5.32 3.76 23.45
CA GLN A 8 5.84 2.41 23.24
C GLN A 8 6.35 2.15 21.81
N ILE A 9 5.64 2.66 20.79
CA ILE A 9 5.90 2.34 19.38
C ILE A 9 6.63 3.49 18.66
N GLY A 10 6.69 4.68 19.25
CA GLY A 10 7.31 5.88 18.68
C GLY A 10 6.45 6.62 17.64
N LEU A 11 5.38 6.00 17.15
CA LEU A 11 4.48 6.55 16.13
C LEU A 11 3.02 6.59 16.60
N PRO A 12 2.19 7.53 16.09
CA PRO A 12 0.76 7.50 16.31
C PRO A 12 0.12 6.22 15.73
N PRO A 13 -0.94 5.67 16.35
CA PRO A 13 -1.63 4.47 15.86
C PRO A 13 -2.03 4.54 14.37
N LYS A 14 -2.51 5.71 13.92
CA LYS A 14 -2.90 5.91 12.52
C LYS A 14 -1.72 5.78 11.55
N ALA A 15 -0.52 6.22 11.95
CA ALA A 15 0.67 6.09 11.13
C ALA A 15 1.10 4.62 11.01
N VAL A 16 1.05 3.88 12.13
CA VAL A 16 1.34 2.43 12.12
C VAL A 16 0.31 1.68 11.27
N ALA A 17 -0.99 1.94 11.44
CA ALA A 17 -2.04 1.35 10.61
C ALA A 17 -1.87 1.67 9.12
N ARG A 18 -1.28 2.83 8.78
CA ARG A 18 -0.94 3.19 7.40
C ARG A 18 0.13 2.29 6.82
N VAL A 19 1.22 2.07 7.57
CA VAL A 19 2.32 1.17 7.15
C VAL A 19 1.83 -0.26 7.01
N LEU A 20 1.07 -0.77 7.99
CA LEU A 20 0.56 -2.15 7.95
C LEU A 20 -0.37 -2.42 6.76
N ARG A 21 -1.24 -1.47 6.40
CA ARG A 21 -2.09 -1.58 5.20
C ARG A 21 -1.26 -1.58 3.92
N PHE A 22 -0.23 -0.73 3.87
CA PHE A 22 0.69 -0.69 2.74
C PHE A 22 1.45 -2.01 2.56
N GLU A 23 2.05 -2.55 3.62
CA GLU A 23 2.75 -3.84 3.60
C GLU A 23 1.83 -4.98 3.15
N ARG A 24 0.57 -4.99 3.63
CA ARG A 24 -0.42 -5.97 3.19
C ARG A 24 -0.70 -5.88 1.69
N VAL A 25 -0.89 -4.68 1.15
CA VAL A 25 -1.09 -4.53 -0.30
C VAL A 25 0.13 -4.98 -1.09
N VAL A 26 1.34 -4.62 -0.66
CA VAL A 26 2.57 -5.07 -1.34
C VAL A 26 2.64 -6.60 -1.36
N SER A 27 2.31 -7.27 -0.26
CA SER A 27 2.24 -8.74 -0.20
C SER A 27 1.20 -9.34 -1.16
N ILE A 28 0.03 -8.71 -1.28
CA ILE A 28 -1.02 -9.14 -2.23
C ILE A 28 -0.49 -9.03 -3.67
N LEU A 29 0.10 -7.88 -4.03
CA LEU A 29 0.61 -7.62 -5.37
C LEU A 29 1.82 -8.50 -5.75
N ALA A 30 2.60 -8.95 -4.76
CA ALA A 30 3.72 -9.86 -4.97
C ALA A 30 3.28 -11.32 -5.20
N SER A 31 2.07 -11.68 -4.79
CA SER A 31 1.58 -13.05 -4.88
C SER A 31 0.91 -13.34 -6.23
N ASP A 32 0.16 -12.38 -6.77
CA ASP A 32 -0.48 -12.52 -8.08
C ASP A 32 -0.90 -11.15 -8.66
N GLU A 33 -1.13 -11.08 -9.98
CA GLU A 33 -1.69 -9.86 -10.58
C GLU A 33 -3.19 -9.74 -10.23
N PRO A 34 -3.61 -8.66 -9.56
CA PRO A 34 -4.98 -8.56 -9.08
C PRO A 34 -5.96 -8.40 -10.25
N SER A 35 -7.01 -9.22 -10.24
CA SER A 35 -8.09 -9.12 -11.23
C SER A 35 -8.86 -7.79 -11.13
N ARG A 36 -8.98 -7.22 -9.91
CA ARG A 36 -9.67 -5.94 -9.66
C ARG A 36 -9.01 -5.14 -8.54
N TRP A 37 -8.71 -3.87 -8.82
CA TRP A 37 -8.08 -2.96 -7.84
C TRP A 37 -8.94 -2.60 -6.63
N VAL A 38 -10.26 -2.71 -6.75
CA VAL A 38 -11.17 -2.43 -5.62
C VAL A 38 -11.04 -3.50 -4.53
N ASP A 39 -10.82 -4.75 -4.93
CA ASP A 39 -10.67 -5.89 -4.03
C ASP A 39 -9.32 -5.76 -3.30
N VAL A 40 -8.25 -5.40 -4.02
CA VAL A 40 -6.94 -5.09 -3.41
C VAL A 40 -7.04 -3.98 -2.36
N ALA A 41 -7.81 -2.93 -2.64
CA ALA A 41 -8.01 -1.85 -1.68
C ALA A 41 -8.74 -2.39 -0.43
N TYR A 42 -9.83 -3.13 -0.62
CA TYR A 42 -10.63 -3.69 0.47
C TYR A 42 -9.82 -4.68 1.33
N ASP A 43 -9.15 -5.64 0.71
CA ASP A 43 -8.32 -6.65 1.37
C ASP A 43 -7.10 -6.01 2.06
N GLY A 44 -6.59 -4.93 1.48
CA GLY A 44 -5.57 -4.07 2.07
C GLY A 44 -6.04 -3.25 3.27
N GLY A 45 -7.34 -3.28 3.62
CA GLY A 45 -7.92 -2.53 4.74
C GLY A 45 -8.22 -1.06 4.40
N TYR A 46 -8.38 -0.73 3.12
CA TYR A 46 -8.82 0.60 2.68
C TYR A 46 -10.33 0.65 2.53
N TYR A 47 -10.89 1.81 2.89
CA TYR A 47 -12.33 2.07 2.73
C TYR A 47 -12.76 2.12 1.26
N ASP A 48 -11.93 2.74 0.41
CA ASP A 48 -12.20 2.87 -1.02
C ASP A 48 -10.88 2.99 -1.82
N GLN A 49 -11.00 2.91 -3.14
CA GLN A 49 -9.87 2.98 -4.06
C GLN A 49 -9.18 4.35 -4.08
N ALA A 50 -9.88 5.45 -3.82
CA ALA A 50 -9.29 6.79 -3.82
C ALA A 50 -8.40 7.02 -2.59
N HIS A 51 -8.83 6.53 -1.43
CA HIS A 51 -8.03 6.45 -0.21
C HIS A 51 -6.80 5.58 -0.45
N PHE A 52 -6.99 4.37 -0.99
CA PHE A 52 -5.89 3.48 -1.36
C PHE A 52 -4.84 4.15 -2.25
N ASN A 53 -5.25 4.72 -3.39
CA ASN A 53 -4.35 5.34 -4.35
C ASN A 53 -3.53 6.49 -3.73
N ARG A 54 -4.19 7.37 -2.95
CA ARG A 54 -3.51 8.49 -2.27
C ARG A 54 -2.49 7.99 -1.26
N ASP A 55 -2.89 7.02 -0.45
CA ASP A 55 -2.07 6.52 0.64
C ASP A 55 -0.84 5.78 0.13
N PHE A 56 -1.04 4.91 -0.87
CA PHE A 56 0.01 4.13 -1.52
C PHE A 56 1.00 5.04 -2.23
N ARG A 57 0.54 6.03 -3.03
CA ARG A 57 1.43 6.99 -3.69
C ARG A 57 2.24 7.80 -2.67
N ALA A 58 1.62 8.18 -1.56
CA ALA A 58 2.31 8.94 -0.53
C ALA A 58 3.29 8.09 0.33
N ILE A 59 3.35 6.77 0.15
CA ILE A 59 4.39 5.89 0.74
C ILE A 59 5.40 5.46 -0.32
N ALA A 60 4.95 4.92 -1.46
CA ALA A 60 5.79 4.35 -2.50
C ALA A 60 6.30 5.35 -3.56
N GLY A 61 5.78 6.59 -3.57
CA GLY A 61 6.07 7.59 -4.60
C GLY A 61 5.38 7.34 -5.95
N VAL A 62 4.97 6.11 -6.23
CA VAL A 62 4.31 5.69 -7.48
C VAL A 62 2.89 5.18 -7.23
N THR A 63 2.09 5.07 -8.29
CA THR A 63 0.76 4.45 -8.20
C THR A 63 0.86 2.93 -7.97
N PRO A 64 -0.16 2.30 -7.36
CA PRO A 64 -0.20 0.84 -7.19
C PRO A 64 0.01 0.08 -8.50
N ARG A 65 -0.55 0.59 -9.61
CA ARG A 65 -0.41 -0.01 -10.94
C ARG A 65 1.03 0.04 -11.47
N GLN A 66 1.70 1.18 -11.30
CA GLN A 66 3.12 1.32 -11.68
C GLN A 66 3.99 0.38 -10.84
N TYR A 67 3.70 0.27 -9.54
CA TYR A 67 4.41 -0.65 -8.65
C TYR A 67 4.22 -2.11 -9.08
N ALA A 68 2.97 -2.55 -9.29
CA ALA A 68 2.66 -3.91 -9.74
C ALA A 68 3.35 -4.27 -11.07
N ALA A 69 3.35 -3.35 -12.04
CA ALA A 69 4.04 -3.55 -13.31
C ALA A 69 5.57 -3.68 -13.16
N CYS A 70 6.16 -3.01 -12.16
CA CYS A 70 7.59 -3.09 -11.87
C CYS A 70 8.00 -4.43 -11.25
N ILE A 71 7.14 -5.02 -10.41
CA ILE A 71 7.43 -6.28 -9.72
C ILE A 71 6.96 -7.53 -10.48
N ALA A 72 6.17 -7.36 -11.54
CA ALA A 72 5.72 -8.46 -12.37
C ALA A 72 6.91 -9.18 -13.05
N PRO A 73 6.91 -10.53 -13.10
CA PRO A 73 7.97 -11.30 -13.75
C PRO A 73 8.06 -10.91 -15.23
N GLY A 74 9.24 -10.42 -15.65
CA GLY A 74 9.49 -9.90 -17.00
C GLY A 74 9.74 -8.39 -17.10
N GLY A 75 9.70 -7.66 -15.98
CA GLY A 75 10.35 -6.34 -15.84
C GLY A 75 10.05 -5.35 -16.97
N ARG A 76 8.78 -4.99 -17.20
CA ARG A 76 8.46 -3.77 -17.95
C ARG A 76 8.69 -2.56 -17.04
N GLY A 77 9.94 -2.32 -16.70
CA GLY A 77 10.37 -1.16 -15.90
C GLY A 77 10.08 0.12 -16.67
N VAL A 78 8.94 0.74 -16.41
CA VAL A 78 8.70 2.15 -16.75
C VAL A 78 8.70 2.93 -15.44
N LEU A 79 9.90 3.22 -14.94
CA LEU A 79 10.10 4.35 -14.04
C LEU A 79 10.48 5.55 -14.92
N ALA A 80 9.47 6.20 -15.49
CA ALA A 80 9.64 7.57 -15.98
C ALA A 80 9.29 8.53 -14.83
N ALA A 81 10.19 9.50 -14.66
CA ALA A 81 10.30 10.53 -13.62
C ALA A 81 8.98 11.15 -13.13
#